data_AF-A0A0B2QRW1-F1
#
_entry.id   AF-A0A0B2QRW1-F1
#
_cell.length_a   1.000
_cell.length_b   1.000
_cell.length_c   1.000
_cell.angle_alpha   90.00
_cell.angle_beta   90.00
_cell.angle_gamma   90.00
#
_symmetry.space_group_name_H-M   'P 1'
#
loop_
_entity.id
_entity.type
_entity.pdbx_description
1 polymer ?
#
loop_
_entity_poly.entity_id
_entity_poly.type
_entity_poly.pdbx_seq_one_letter_code
_entity_poly.pdbx_strand_id
1 'polypeptide(L)'
;RKKITQKPIEDFVKRKACYRKRREILLKMVEDLTTLCDIDACAFILGPGDDVPNVWPSHDKAKEMLDKFENAPLSTRLKKNITPQVYIERANNKVENQLVELRKKNDEIDMSDLMHQIHDDGRSLSDFDASDISRLLSYVEEKLKGV
;
A
#
# COMPACT_ATOMS: atom_id res chain seq x y z
N ARG A 1 -18.10 8.03 1.79
CA ARG A 1 -17.21 8.50 0.69
C ARG A 1 -16.72 7.29 -0.11
N LYS A 2 -16.85 7.28 -1.44
CA LYS A 2 -16.36 6.16 -2.27
C LYS A 2 -14.82 6.18 -2.29
N LYS A 3 -14.18 5.03 -2.04
CA LYS A 3 -12.73 4.89 -2.14
C LYS A 3 -12.31 5.16 -3.59
N ILE A 4 -11.40 6.11 -3.80
CA ILE A 4 -10.89 6.43 -5.13
C ILE A 4 -9.78 5.43 -5.46
N THR A 5 -9.90 4.74 -6.59
CA THR A 5 -8.83 3.91 -7.14
C THR A 5 -7.64 4.80 -7.51
N GLN A 6 -6.43 4.46 -7.04
CA GLN A 6 -5.22 5.20 -7.37
C GLN A 6 -4.80 4.89 -8.81
N LYS A 7 -5.40 5.58 -9.78
CA LYS A 7 -5.07 5.52 -11.21
C LYS A 7 -4.93 6.94 -11.77
N PRO A 8 -4.16 7.14 -12.86
CA PRO A 8 -4.14 8.40 -13.58
C PRO A 8 -5.56 8.86 -13.95
N ILE A 9 -5.83 10.16 -13.81
CA ILE A 9 -7.07 10.77 -14.30
C ILE A 9 -6.82 11.11 -15.77
N GLU A 10 -7.49 10.41 -16.68
CA GLU A 10 -7.27 10.56 -18.13
C GLU A 10 -7.72 11.94 -18.63
N ASP A 11 -8.88 12.40 -18.19
CA ASP A 11 -9.43 13.72 -18.52
C ASP A 11 -8.52 14.83 -17.98
N PHE A 12 -7.89 15.57 -18.90
CA PHE A 12 -6.92 16.61 -18.56
C PHE A 12 -7.51 17.73 -17.69
N VAL A 13 -8.73 18.18 -18.00
CA VAL A 13 -9.38 19.28 -17.28
C VAL A 13 -9.71 18.84 -15.85
N LYS A 14 -10.29 17.65 -15.69
CA LYS A 14 -10.55 17.06 -14.37
C LYS A 14 -9.26 16.80 -13.61
N ARG A 15 -8.21 16.32 -14.28
CA ARG A 15 -6.89 16.09 -13.69
C ARG A 15 -6.29 17.38 -13.16
N LYS A 16 -6.33 18.47 -13.94
CA LYS A 16 -5.82 19.79 -13.54
C LYS A 16 -6.60 20.38 -12.37
N ALA A 17 -7.93 20.29 -12.37
CA ALA A 17 -8.76 20.75 -11.25
C ALA A 17 -8.50 19.96 -9.96
N CYS A 18 -8.41 18.63 -10.06
CA CYS A 18 -8.08 17.75 -8.94
C CYS A 18 -6.68 18.03 -8.38
N TYR A 19 -5.69 18.22 -9.27
CA TYR A 19 -4.32 18.56 -8.92
C TYR A 19 -4.26 19.84 -8.08
N ARG A 20 -4.87 20.94 -8.55
CA ARG A 20 -4.88 22.23 -7.84
C ARG A 20 -5.40 22.08 -6.40
N LYS A 21 -6.55 21.43 -6.25
CA LYS A 21 -7.16 21.18 -4.95
C LYS A 21 -6.30 20.30 -4.05
N ARG A 22 -5.73 19.22 -4.58
CA ARG A 22 -4.87 18.31 -3.80
C ARG A 22 -3.55 18.95 -3.40
N ARG A 23 -2.97 19.78 -4.25
CA ARG A 23 -1.75 20.55 -3.95
C ARG A 23 -1.97 21.48 -2.77
N GLU A 24 -3.04 22.27 -2.79
CA GLU A 24 -3.37 23.19 -1.68
C GLU A 24 -3.57 22.44 -0.35
N ILE A 25 -4.30 21.33 -0.39
CA ILE A 25 -4.49 20.47 0.79
C ILE A 25 -3.16 19.90 1.27
N LEU A 26 -2.31 19.40 0.36
CA LEU A 26 -1.00 18.84 0.70
C LEU A 26 -0.11 19.89 1.37
N LEU A 27 -0.01 21.09 0.79
CA LEU A 27 0.81 22.16 1.36
C LEU A 27 0.34 22.57 2.75
N LYS A 28 -0.98 22.65 2.98
CA LYS A 28 -1.53 22.89 4.32
C LYS A 28 -1.16 21.77 5.30
N MET A 29 -1.23 20.51 4.87
CA MET A 29 -0.82 19.38 5.72
C MET A 29 0.68 19.42 6.06
N VAL A 30 1.52 19.85 5.12
CA VAL A 30 2.96 20.02 5.36
C VAL A 30 3.21 21.17 6.34
N GLU A 31 2.50 22.29 6.20
CA GLU A 31 2.56 23.42 7.13
C GLU A 31 2.12 23.03 8.55
N ASP A 32 0.99 22.34 8.67
CA ASP A 32 0.48 21.83 9.95
C ASP A 32 1.49 20.86 10.58
N LEU A 33 2.08 19.94 9.81
CA LEU A 33 3.07 18.99 10.30
C LEU A 33 4.35 19.68 10.78
N THR A 34 4.86 20.63 10.00
CA THR A 34 6.03 21.46 10.33
C THR A 34 5.80 22.18 11.65
N THR A 35 4.62 22.78 11.82
CA THR A 35 4.25 23.58 13.01
C THR A 35 4.01 22.71 14.25
N LEU A 36 3.26 21.61 14.11
CA LEU A 36 2.86 20.77 15.24
C LEU A 36 3.99 19.88 15.74
N CYS A 37 4.91 19.48 14.86
CA CYS A 37 5.99 18.57 15.19
C CYS A 37 7.36 19.26 15.31
N ASP A 38 7.44 20.57 15.05
CA ASP A 38 8.68 21.35 15.06
C ASP A 38 9.77 20.70 14.20
N ILE A 39 9.44 20.45 12.94
CA ILE A 39 10.34 19.83 11.95
C ILE A 39 10.57 20.74 10.76
N ASP A 40 11.76 20.69 10.17
CA ASP A 40 12.04 21.31 8.89
C ASP A 40 11.47 20.47 7.73
N ALA A 41 10.63 21.08 6.89
CA ALA A 41 10.10 20.45 5.68
C ALA A 41 10.02 21.44 4.51
N CYS A 42 10.19 20.92 3.30
CA CYS A 42 9.92 21.64 2.06
C CYS A 42 9.24 20.72 1.04
N ALA A 43 8.56 21.31 0.06
CA ALA A 43 7.86 20.58 -0.98
C ALA A 43 8.13 21.18 -2.36
N PHE A 44 8.40 20.30 -3.33
CA PHE A 44 8.55 20.62 -4.74
C PHE A 44 7.47 19.86 -5.51
N ILE A 45 6.49 20.58 -6.06
CA ILE A 45 5.29 19.98 -6.65
C ILE A 45 5.11 20.47 -8.09
N LEU A 46 5.25 19.56 -9.05
CA LEU A 46 4.98 19.83 -10.46
C LEU A 46 3.74 19.05 -10.91
N GLY A 47 2.82 19.72 -11.60
CA GLY A 47 1.59 19.10 -12.08
C GLY A 47 1.19 19.49 -13.50
N PRO A 48 0.01 19.03 -13.96
CA PRO A 48 -0.45 19.25 -15.33
C PRO A 48 -0.64 20.73 -15.67
N GLY A 49 0.15 21.22 -16.63
CA GLY A 49 0.11 22.61 -17.10
C GLY A 49 0.83 23.60 -16.19
N ASP A 50 1.72 23.12 -15.32
CA ASP A 50 2.74 23.93 -14.68
C ASP A 50 4.02 23.88 -15.52
N ASP A 51 4.64 25.03 -15.78
CA ASP A 51 5.94 25.11 -16.47
C ASP A 51 7.10 24.99 -15.48
N VAL A 52 6.86 25.34 -14.21
CA VAL A 52 7.83 25.29 -13.11
C VAL A 52 7.21 24.66 -11.86
N PRO A 53 8.01 24.03 -10.98
CA PRO A 53 7.49 23.47 -9.74
C PRO A 53 6.92 24.55 -8.82
N ASN A 54 5.82 24.22 -8.14
CA ASN A 54 5.35 24.96 -6.98
C ASN A 54 6.26 24.60 -5.80
N VAL A 55 6.89 25.60 -5.20
CA VAL A 55 7.84 25.42 -4.10
C VAL A 55 7.27 26.03 -2.82
N TRP A 56 7.35 25.26 -1.74
CA TRP A 56 6.97 25.69 -0.39
C TRP A 56 8.10 25.37 0.60
N PRO A 57 8.37 26.21 1.61
CA PRO A 57 7.65 27.44 1.97
C PRO A 57 8.07 28.66 1.13
N SER A 58 9.35 28.76 0.80
CA SER A 58 9.89 29.71 -0.18
C SER A 58 11.04 29.03 -0.93
N HIS A 59 11.43 29.57 -2.08
CA HIS A 59 12.55 29.01 -2.85
C HIS A 59 13.85 29.00 -2.05
N ASP A 60 14.16 30.08 -1.33
CA ASP A 60 15.40 30.18 -0.55
C ASP A 60 15.44 29.18 0.60
N LYS A 61 14.34 29.07 1.37
CA LYS A 61 14.26 28.10 2.48
C LYS A 61 14.29 26.66 1.99
N ALA A 62 13.55 26.36 0.91
CA ALA A 62 13.55 25.02 0.32
C ALA A 62 14.93 24.65 -0.22
N LYS A 63 15.65 25.61 -0.82
CA LYS A 63 17.02 25.43 -1.28
C LYS A 63 17.98 25.17 -0.12
N GLU A 64 17.90 25.94 0.96
CA GLU A 64 18.72 25.71 2.16
C GLU A 64 18.52 24.29 2.72
N MET A 65 17.27 23.83 2.81
CA MET A 65 16.96 22.48 3.27
C MET A 65 17.46 21.40 2.31
N LEU A 66 17.35 21.63 1.00
CA LEU A 66 17.86 20.73 -0.02
C LEU A 66 19.38 20.63 0.05
N ASP A 67 20.09 21.75 0.18
CA ASP A 67 21.54 21.80 0.33
C ASP A 67 21.96 21.02 1.60
N LYS A 68 21.27 21.21 2.74
CA LYS A 68 21.50 20.42 3.95
C LYS A 68 21.29 18.93 3.71
N PHE A 69 20.25 18.55 2.99
CA PHE A 69 19.96 17.15 2.66
C PHE A 69 21.02 16.53 1.74
N GLU A 70 21.48 17.24 0.72
CA GLU A 70 22.47 16.75 -0.24
C GLU A 70 23.85 16.59 0.39
N ASN A 71 24.22 17.48 1.31
CA ASN A 71 25.46 17.43 2.08
C ASN A 71 25.48 16.35 3.17
N ALA A 72 24.34 15.74 3.50
CA ALA A 72 24.28 14.65 4.48
C ALA A 72 24.87 13.34 3.91
N PRO A 73 25.43 12.46 4.75
CA PRO A 73 25.93 11.16 4.31
C PRO A 73 24.87 10.34 3.57
N LEU A 74 25.29 9.60 2.53
CA LEU A 74 24.39 8.77 1.71
C LEU A 74 23.58 7.77 2.54
N SER A 75 24.18 7.17 3.56
CA SER A 75 23.50 6.24 4.47
C SER A 75 22.32 6.90 5.19
N THR A 76 22.47 8.14 5.64
CA THR A 76 21.40 8.94 6.28
C THR A 76 20.32 9.29 5.28
N ARG A 77 20.70 9.74 4.08
CA ARG A 77 19.77 10.12 3.02
C ARG A 77 18.89 8.94 2.59
N LEU A 78 19.46 7.76 2.41
CA LEU A 78 18.75 6.58 1.91
C LEU A 78 17.86 5.90 2.95
N LYS A 79 18.17 6.04 4.25
CA LYS A 79 17.51 5.28 5.34
C LYS A 79 15.99 5.39 5.35
N LYS A 80 15.44 6.56 5.02
CA LYS A 80 13.99 6.82 4.99
C LYS A 80 13.51 7.45 3.68
N ASN A 81 14.33 7.41 2.63
CA ASN A 81 13.91 7.94 1.33
C ASN A 81 12.87 7.00 0.71
N ILE A 82 11.75 7.57 0.29
CA ILE A 82 10.70 6.85 -0.43
C ILE A 82 10.67 7.40 -1.85
N THR A 83 11.25 6.64 -2.78
CA THR A 83 11.16 6.94 -4.20
C THR A 83 9.85 6.39 -4.78
N PRO A 84 9.41 6.84 -5.97
CA PRO A 84 8.28 6.24 -6.66
C PRO A 84 8.41 4.73 -6.86
N GLN A 85 9.62 4.24 -7.17
CA GLN A 85 9.91 2.82 -7.34
C GLN A 85 9.66 2.05 -6.03
N VAL A 86 10.23 2.54 -4.92
CA VAL A 86 10.03 1.94 -3.58
C VAL A 86 8.56 1.98 -3.16
N TYR A 87 7.84 3.06 -3.48
CA TYR A 87 6.41 3.14 -3.19
C TYR A 87 5.60 2.08 -3.96
N ILE A 88 5.85 1.93 -5.26
CA ILE A 88 5.15 0.95 -6.11
C ILE A 88 5.46 -0.47 -5.63
N GLU A 89 6.72 -0.79 -5.33
CA GLU A 89 7.12 -2.09 -4.81
C GLU A 89 6.38 -2.41 -3.50
N ARG A 90 6.36 -1.48 -2.54
CA ARG A 90 5.60 -1.65 -1.29
C ARG A 90 4.10 -1.84 -1.53
N ALA A 91 3.53 -1.13 -2.49
CA ALA A 91 2.13 -1.26 -2.85
C ALA A 91 1.83 -2.65 -3.45
N ASN A 92 2.70 -3.16 -4.32
CA ASN A 92 2.59 -4.50 -4.90
C ASN A 92 2.68 -5.58 -3.82
N ASN A 93 3.72 -5.53 -2.97
CA ASN A 93 3.89 -6.47 -1.86
C ASN A 93 2.67 -6.48 -0.94
N LYS A 94 2.05 -5.32 -0.71
CA LYS A 94 0.81 -5.24 0.09
C LYS A 94 -0.35 -5.98 -0.59
N VAL A 95 -0.52 -5.84 -1.90
CA VAL A 95 -1.56 -6.55 -2.65
C VAL A 95 -1.29 -8.05 -2.69
N GLU A 96 -0.04 -8.47 -2.87
CA GLU A 96 0.37 -9.87 -2.84
C GLU A 96 0.09 -10.51 -1.48
N ASN A 97 0.45 -9.83 -0.38
CA ASN A 97 0.14 -10.30 0.96
C ASN A 97 -1.38 -10.42 1.18
N GLN A 98 -2.16 -9.44 0.71
CA GLN A 98 -3.63 -9.53 0.77
C GLN A 98 -4.18 -10.72 -0.01
N LEU A 99 -3.56 -11.07 -1.15
CA LEU A 99 -3.95 -12.23 -1.94
C LEU A 99 -3.62 -13.54 -1.23
N VAL A 100 -2.46 -13.64 -0.59
CA VAL A 100 -2.07 -14.81 0.22
C VAL A 100 -3.05 -15.02 1.37
N GLU A 101 -3.39 -13.96 2.12
CA GLU A 101 -4.36 -14.02 3.22
C GLU A 101 -5.76 -14.44 2.76
N LEU A 102 -6.22 -13.92 1.61
CA LEU A 102 -7.52 -14.31 1.03
C LEU A 102 -7.51 -15.77 0.58
N ARG A 103 -6.43 -16.24 -0.04
CA ARG A 103 -6.29 -17.65 -0.43
C ARG A 103 -6.32 -18.58 0.78
N LYS A 104 -5.62 -18.22 1.85
CA LYS A 104 -5.65 -18.98 3.11
C LYS A 104 -7.06 -19.06 3.69
N LYS A 105 -7.79 -17.94 3.73
CA LYS A 105 -9.18 -17.92 4.20
C LYS A 105 -10.12 -18.75 3.35
N ASN A 106 -9.96 -18.68 2.03
CA ASN A 106 -10.76 -19.52 1.13
C ASN A 106 -10.45 -20.99 1.33
N ASP A 107 -9.16 -21.35 1.47
CA ASP A 107 -8.73 -22.72 1.75
C ASP A 107 -9.29 -23.23 3.09
N GLU A 108 -9.29 -22.42 4.14
CA GLU A 108 -9.92 -22.76 5.43
C GLU A 108 -11.43 -23.02 5.30
N ILE A 109 -12.14 -22.24 4.49
CA ILE A 109 -13.56 -22.44 4.21
C ILE A 109 -13.76 -23.74 3.42
N ASP A 110 -13.01 -23.93 2.34
CA ASP A 110 -13.08 -25.14 1.51
C ASP A 110 -12.85 -26.40 2.35
N MET A 111 -11.82 -26.41 3.21
CA MET A 111 -11.50 -27.55 4.07
C MET A 111 -12.55 -27.78 5.15
N SER A 112 -13.15 -26.72 5.69
CA SER A 112 -14.27 -26.84 6.62
C SER A 112 -15.50 -27.47 5.95
N ASP A 113 -15.81 -27.05 4.72
CA ASP A 113 -16.94 -27.61 3.96
C ASP A 113 -16.70 -29.07 3.58
N LEU A 114 -15.47 -29.43 3.21
CA LEU A 114 -15.10 -30.83 2.97
C LEU A 114 -15.25 -31.70 4.22
N MET A 115 -14.82 -31.20 5.39
CA MET A 115 -15.02 -31.90 6.67
C MET A 115 -16.51 -32.14 6.95
N HIS A 116 -17.37 -31.13 6.73
CA HIS A 116 -18.82 -31.29 6.88
C HIS A 116 -19.38 -32.34 5.93
N GLN A 117 -18.98 -32.34 4.66
CA GLN A 117 -19.44 -33.34 3.70
C GLN A 117 -19.03 -34.78 4.06
N ILE A 118 -17.85 -34.96 4.68
CA ILE A 118 -17.40 -36.29 5.12
C ILE A 118 -18.14 -36.70 6.40
N HIS A 119 -18.27 -35.80 7.37
CA HIS A 119 -18.81 -36.10 8.69
C HIS A 119 -20.35 -36.18 8.71
N ASP A 120 -21.01 -35.17 8.13
CA ASP A 120 -22.46 -34.98 8.20
C ASP A 120 -23.16 -35.67 7.01
N ASP A 121 -22.60 -35.54 5.79
CA ASP A 121 -23.21 -36.10 4.58
C ASP A 121 -22.69 -37.52 4.23
N GLY A 122 -21.68 -38.02 4.96
CA GLY A 122 -21.15 -39.39 4.80
C GLY A 122 -20.39 -39.65 3.50
N ARG A 123 -19.88 -38.61 2.82
CA ARG A 123 -19.08 -38.77 1.60
C ARG A 123 -17.77 -39.52 1.88
N SER A 124 -17.34 -40.36 0.94
CA SER A 124 -16.10 -41.10 1.05
C SER A 124 -14.89 -40.22 0.71
N LEU A 125 -13.77 -40.41 1.39
CA LEU A 125 -12.50 -39.75 1.05
C LEU A 125 -12.05 -40.04 -0.39
N SER A 126 -12.41 -41.21 -0.93
CA SER A 126 -12.12 -41.59 -2.31
C SER A 126 -12.81 -40.72 -3.37
N ASP A 127 -13.82 -39.94 -2.96
CA ASP A 127 -14.60 -39.09 -3.86
C ASP A 127 -13.92 -37.74 -4.13
N PHE A 128 -12.79 -37.48 -3.47
CA PHE A 128 -11.99 -36.27 -3.60
C PHE A 128 -10.68 -36.57 -4.30
N ASP A 129 -10.12 -35.57 -4.97
CA ASP A 129 -8.81 -35.73 -5.61
C ASP A 129 -7.68 -35.71 -4.58
N ALA A 130 -6.50 -36.15 -5.01
CA ALA A 130 -5.33 -36.24 -4.14
C ALA A 130 -4.88 -34.87 -3.59
N SER A 131 -5.14 -33.77 -4.31
CA SER A 131 -4.80 -32.42 -3.86
C SER A 131 -5.70 -32.00 -2.70
N ASP A 132 -7.01 -32.22 -2.82
CA ASP A 132 -7.97 -31.92 -1.77
C ASP A 132 -7.77 -32.79 -0.53
N ILE A 133 -7.47 -34.08 -0.70
CA ILE A 133 -7.11 -34.97 0.42
C ILE A 133 -5.84 -34.46 1.12
N SER A 134 -4.81 -34.06 0.37
CA SER A 134 -3.56 -33.53 0.94
C SER A 134 -3.76 -32.21 1.69
N ARG A 135 -4.61 -31.30 1.16
CA ARG A 135 -4.98 -30.04 1.82
C ARG A 135 -5.76 -30.33 3.12
N LEU A 136 -6.72 -31.26 3.06
CA LEU A 136 -7.55 -31.64 4.21
C LEU A 136 -6.71 -32.24 5.34
N LEU A 137 -5.76 -33.13 5.02
CA LEU A 137 -4.82 -33.68 5.99
C LEU A 137 -4.02 -32.57 6.69
N SER A 138 -3.47 -31.63 5.91
CA SER A 138 -2.69 -30.50 6.45
C SER A 138 -3.54 -29.62 7.37
N TYR A 139 -4.78 -29.35 6.98
CA TYR A 139 -5.74 -28.57 7.76
C TYR A 139 -6.09 -29.24 9.10
N VAL A 140 -6.40 -30.55 9.08
CA VAL A 140 -6.70 -31.31 10.29
C VAL A 140 -5.50 -31.36 11.23
N GLU A 141 -4.29 -31.57 10.70
CA GLU A 141 -3.06 -31.54 11.50
C GLU A 141 -2.84 -30.17 12.17
N GLU A 142 -3.05 -29.06 11.47
CA GLU A 142 -2.97 -27.72 12.06
C GLU A 142 -3.99 -27.51 13.18
N LYS A 143 -5.24 -27.97 13.00
CA LYS A 143 -6.28 -27.86 14.03
C LYS A 143 -5.99 -28.73 15.24
N LEU A 144 -5.46 -29.92 15.05
CA LEU A 144 -5.09 -30.84 16.14
C LEU A 144 -3.89 -30.33 16.95
N LYS A 145 -2.95 -29.60 16.34
CA LYS A 145 -1.84 -28.94 17.06
C LYS A 145 -2.29 -27.78 17.96
N GLY A 146 -3.50 -27.26 17.75
CA GLY A 146 -4.08 -26.17 18.53
C GLY A 146 -4.94 -26.62 19.73
N VAL A 147 -5.04 -27.93 19.98
CA VAL A 147 -5.76 -28.56 21.11
C VAL A 147 -4.74 -29.03 22.16
#